data_AF-A0A2D7EZF4-F1
#
_entry.id   AF-A0A2D7EZF4-F1
#
_cell.length_a   1.000
_cell.length_b   1.000
_cell.length_c   1.000
_cell.angle_alpha   90.00
_cell.angle_beta   90.00
_cell.angle_gamma   90.00
#
_symmetry.space_group_name_H-M   'P 1'
#
loop_
_entity.id
_entity.type
_entity.pdbx_description
1 polymer ?
#
loop_
_entity_poly.entity_id
_entity_poly.type
_entity_poly.pdbx_seq_one_letter_code
_entity_poly.pdbx_strand_id
1 'polypeptide(L)'
;MTWDDLVDYYIGQVGIDPDKFWQNTWRENQLLGESHTIKINLQWEQTRYLATLIHNVNVGKKSQMIKPEKLLPLPQDVFLKKLKAQPKSTPKQFEDFMKQVRKAQSGDKISIVNFAKETLK
;
A
#
# COMPACT_ATOMS: atom_id res chain seq x y z
N MET A 1 0.91 19.32 -20.46
CA MET A 1 -0.12 19.62 -19.46
C MET A 1 -0.41 21.09 -19.55
N THR A 2 -1.49 21.41 -20.25
CA THR A 2 -2.03 22.75 -20.37
C THR A 2 -2.93 23.05 -19.17
N TRP A 3 -3.36 24.31 -19.04
CA TRP A 3 -4.35 24.69 -18.03
C TRP A 3 -5.70 23.97 -18.24
N ASP A 4 -6.08 23.75 -19.49
CA ASP A 4 -7.31 23.03 -19.84
C ASP A 4 -7.26 21.57 -19.38
N ASP A 5 -6.15 20.85 -19.62
CA ASP A 5 -5.96 19.46 -19.16
C ASP A 5 -6.18 19.32 -17.64
N LEU A 6 -5.76 20.36 -16.90
CA LEU A 6 -5.79 20.38 -15.46
C LEU A 6 -7.20 20.66 -14.92
N VAL A 7 -7.89 21.63 -15.51
CA VAL A 7 -9.28 21.94 -15.17
C VAL A 7 -10.19 20.76 -15.51
N ASP A 8 -9.98 20.12 -16.67
CA ASP A 8 -10.71 18.92 -17.08
C ASP A 8 -10.49 17.75 -16.12
N TYR A 9 -9.27 17.59 -15.61
CA TYR A 9 -8.98 16.59 -14.59
C TYR A 9 -9.75 16.86 -13.29
N TYR A 10 -9.65 18.07 -12.73
CA TYR A 10 -10.24 18.36 -11.42
C TYR A 10 -11.76 18.53 -11.45
N ILE A 11 -12.29 19.22 -12.45
CA ILE A 11 -13.74 19.47 -12.56
C ILE A 11 -14.42 18.27 -13.22
N GLY A 12 -13.83 17.73 -14.29
CA GLY A 12 -14.42 16.64 -15.06
C GLY A 12 -14.24 15.26 -14.42
N GLN A 13 -13.03 14.92 -13.96
CA GLN A 13 -12.76 13.56 -13.43
C GLN A 13 -12.90 13.48 -11.91
N VAL A 14 -12.23 14.37 -11.16
CA VAL A 14 -12.29 14.38 -9.69
C VAL A 14 -13.68 14.82 -9.20
N GLY A 15 -14.38 15.64 -9.98
CA GLY A 15 -15.74 16.10 -9.70
C GLY A 15 -15.79 17.23 -8.69
N ILE A 16 -14.79 18.12 -8.68
CA ILE A 16 -14.79 19.32 -7.84
C ILE A 16 -15.68 20.37 -8.50
N ASP A 17 -16.57 21.00 -7.72
CA ASP A 17 -17.36 22.13 -8.21
C ASP A 17 -16.42 23.26 -8.70
N PRO A 18 -16.68 23.89 -9.86
CA PRO A 18 -15.81 24.95 -10.38
C PRO A 18 -15.53 26.05 -9.37
N ASP A 19 -16.54 26.46 -8.60
CA ASP A 19 -16.39 27.51 -7.58
C ASP A 19 -15.45 27.10 -6.44
N LYS A 20 -15.50 25.83 -6.02
CA LYS A 20 -14.60 25.30 -4.99
C LYS A 20 -13.17 25.15 -5.51
N PHE A 21 -13.01 24.77 -6.77
CA PHE A 21 -11.69 24.65 -7.40
C PHE A 21 -10.92 25.97 -7.35
N TRP A 22 -11.59 27.10 -7.64
CA TRP A 22 -11.00 28.44 -7.61
C TRP A 22 -10.80 29.01 -6.19
N GLN A 23 -11.57 28.54 -5.20
CA GLN A 23 -11.43 28.95 -3.80
C GLN A 23 -10.31 28.22 -3.06
N ASN A 24 -10.05 26.97 -3.45
CA ASN A 24 -9.01 26.15 -2.82
C ASN A 24 -7.60 26.65 -3.14
N THR A 25 -6.69 26.41 -2.21
CA THR A 25 -5.26 26.57 -2.47
C THR A 25 -4.77 25.47 -3.41
N TRP A 26 -3.66 25.74 -4.09
CA TRP A 26 -3.07 24.78 -5.02
C TRP A 26 -2.64 23.46 -4.35
N ARG A 27 -2.23 23.55 -3.09
CA ARG A 27 -1.89 22.38 -2.28
C ARG A 27 -3.11 21.49 -2.01
N GLU A 28 -4.25 22.09 -1.71
CA GLU A 28 -5.51 21.36 -1.47
C GLU A 28 -6.02 20.67 -2.73
N ASN A 29 -5.97 21.36 -3.87
CA ASN A 29 -6.33 20.76 -5.15
C ASN A 29 -5.41 19.57 -5.46
N GLN A 30 -4.09 19.69 -5.27
CA GLN A 30 -3.18 18.57 -5.45
C GLN A 30 -3.53 17.38 -4.54
N LEU A 31 -3.81 17.62 -3.26
CA LEU A 31 -4.23 16.59 -2.31
C LEU A 31 -5.52 15.87 -2.75
N LEU A 32 -6.47 16.60 -3.33
CA LEU A 32 -7.70 16.02 -3.88
C LEU A 32 -7.41 15.14 -5.11
N GLY A 33 -6.49 15.55 -5.98
CA GLY A 33 -6.05 14.74 -7.13
C GLY A 33 -5.33 13.45 -6.70
N GLU A 34 -4.47 13.55 -5.69
CA GLU A 34 -3.80 12.39 -5.07
C GLU A 34 -4.84 11.44 -4.45
N SER A 35 -5.79 11.98 -3.68
CA SER A 35 -6.88 11.21 -3.06
C SER A 35 -7.73 10.47 -4.10
N HIS A 36 -8.10 11.16 -5.18
CA HIS A 36 -8.86 10.58 -6.28
C HIS A 36 -8.12 9.41 -6.94
N THR A 37 -6.84 9.60 -7.24
CA THR A 37 -5.98 8.55 -7.83
C THR A 37 -5.87 7.34 -6.90
N ILE A 38 -5.70 7.55 -5.59
CA ILE A 38 -5.68 6.47 -4.59
C ILE A 38 -7.00 5.71 -4.57
N LYS A 39 -8.14 6.42 -4.62
CA LYS A 39 -9.47 5.81 -4.63
C LYS A 39 -9.69 4.93 -5.86
N ILE A 40 -9.31 5.41 -7.04
CA ILE A 40 -9.38 4.65 -8.30
C ILE A 40 -8.51 3.39 -8.19
N ASN A 41 -7.28 3.52 -7.71
CA ASN A 41 -6.39 2.37 -7.54
C ASN A 41 -6.98 1.32 -6.59
N LEU A 42 -7.59 1.75 -5.48
CA LEU A 42 -8.26 0.85 -4.55
C LEU A 42 -9.46 0.13 -5.19
N GLN A 43 -10.26 0.83 -6.00
CA GLN A 43 -11.38 0.23 -6.74
C GLN A 43 -10.90 -0.82 -7.75
N TRP A 44 -9.79 -0.54 -8.45
CA TRP A 44 -9.17 -1.50 -9.35
C TRP A 44 -8.65 -2.73 -8.61
N GLU A 45 -8.08 -2.55 -7.42
CA GLU A 45 -7.67 -3.68 -6.58
C GLU A 45 -8.87 -4.53 -6.16
N GLN A 46 -9.95 -3.91 -5.67
CA GLN A 46 -11.19 -4.61 -5.31
C GLN A 46 -11.74 -5.41 -6.49
N THR A 47 -11.84 -4.77 -7.66
CA THR A 47 -12.31 -5.40 -8.90
C THR A 47 -11.44 -6.60 -9.28
N ARG A 48 -10.11 -6.45 -9.18
CA ARG A 48 -9.13 -7.50 -9.44
C ARG A 48 -9.29 -8.70 -8.51
N TYR A 49 -9.53 -8.46 -7.22
CA TYR A 49 -9.81 -9.54 -6.26
C TYR A 49 -11.11 -10.26 -6.59
N LEU A 50 -12.19 -9.53 -6.86
CA LEU A 50 -13.48 -10.12 -7.24
C LEU A 50 -13.38 -10.97 -8.51
N ALA A 51 -12.75 -10.46 -9.56
CA ALA A 51 -12.55 -11.19 -10.81
C ALA A 51 -11.73 -12.48 -10.59
N THR A 52 -10.73 -12.42 -9.71
CA THR A 52 -9.91 -13.59 -9.38
C THR A 52 -10.67 -14.63 -8.57
N LEU A 53 -11.55 -14.21 -7.66
CA LEU A 53 -12.42 -15.13 -6.91
C LEU A 53 -13.37 -15.86 -7.87
N ILE A 54 -14.04 -15.12 -8.76
CA ILE A 54 -14.95 -15.69 -9.76
C ILE A 54 -14.20 -16.70 -10.64
N HIS A 55 -13.02 -16.31 -11.15
CA HIS A 55 -12.19 -17.22 -11.94
C HIS A 55 -11.81 -18.48 -11.16
N ASN A 56 -11.28 -18.34 -9.95
CA ASN A 56 -10.76 -19.47 -9.18
C ASN A 56 -11.85 -20.41 -8.66
N VAL A 57 -13.06 -19.93 -8.41
CA VAL A 57 -14.21 -20.77 -8.06
C VAL A 57 -14.61 -21.69 -9.22
N ASN A 58 -14.47 -21.23 -10.45
CA ASN A 58 -14.85 -21.99 -11.64
C ASN A 58 -13.76 -22.98 -12.12
N VAL A 59 -12.58 -22.98 -11.48
CA VAL A 59 -11.44 -23.79 -11.90
C VAL A 59 -11.41 -25.12 -11.15
N GLY A 60 -11.40 -26.24 -11.88
CA GLY A 60 -11.38 -27.57 -11.27
C GLY A 60 -10.03 -28.04 -10.74
N LYS A 61 -8.90 -27.45 -11.18
CA LYS A 61 -7.55 -27.84 -10.76
C LYS A 61 -6.83 -26.71 -10.03
N LYS A 62 -6.25 -27.01 -8.87
CA LYS A 62 -5.48 -26.04 -8.08
C LYS A 62 -4.33 -25.38 -8.85
N SER A 63 -3.69 -26.09 -9.78
CA SER A 63 -2.61 -25.54 -10.62
C SER A 63 -3.06 -24.46 -11.60
N GLN A 64 -4.35 -24.40 -11.92
CA GLN A 64 -4.95 -23.41 -12.81
C GLN A 64 -5.47 -22.19 -12.03
N MET A 65 -5.43 -22.19 -10.69
CA MET A 65 -5.79 -21.02 -9.91
C MET A 65 -4.75 -19.90 -10.11
N ILE A 66 -5.25 -18.68 -10.32
CA ILE A 66 -4.43 -17.52 -10.66
C ILE A 66 -4.41 -16.56 -9.46
N LYS A 67 -3.25 -15.92 -9.23
CA LYS A 67 -3.13 -14.84 -8.24
C LYS A 67 -3.68 -13.54 -8.83
N PRO A 68 -4.28 -12.65 -8.00
CA PRO A 68 -4.86 -11.40 -8.48
C PRO A 68 -3.89 -10.55 -9.31
N GLU A 69 -2.64 -10.42 -8.86
CA GLU A 69 -1.55 -9.68 -9.54
C GLU A 69 -1.24 -10.20 -10.97
N LYS A 70 -1.60 -11.46 -11.29
CA LYS A 70 -1.36 -12.08 -12.59
C LYS A 70 -2.56 -11.95 -13.53
N LEU A 71 -3.77 -11.83 -12.99
CA LEU A 71 -5.00 -11.72 -13.79
C LEU A 71 -5.13 -10.32 -14.41
N LEU A 72 -4.97 -9.28 -13.60
CA LEU A 72 -5.01 -7.88 -14.04
C LEU A 72 -3.76 -7.15 -13.49
N PRO A 73 -2.71 -6.97 -14.32
CA PRO A 73 -1.53 -6.26 -13.89
C PRO A 73 -1.83 -4.76 -13.75
N LEU A 74 -1.57 -4.20 -12.56
CA LEU A 74 -1.74 -2.78 -12.31
C LEU A 74 -0.40 -2.04 -12.42
N PRO A 75 -0.37 -0.76 -12.85
CA PRO A 75 0.86 0.03 -12.89
C PRO A 75 1.59 0.10 -11.54
N GLN A 76 0.84 0.17 -10.43
CA GLN A 76 1.40 0.15 -9.07
C GLN A 76 2.17 -1.14 -8.73
N ASP A 77 1.85 -2.27 -9.39
CA ASP A 77 2.51 -3.54 -9.12
C ASP A 77 3.99 -3.50 -9.53
N VAL A 78 4.36 -2.66 -10.51
CA VAL A 78 5.77 -2.47 -10.91
C VAL A 78 6.57 -1.86 -9.76
N PHE A 79 6.00 -0.88 -9.06
CA PHE A 79 6.62 -0.26 -7.90
C PHE A 79 6.69 -1.22 -6.71
N LEU A 80 5.61 -1.98 -6.46
CA LEU A 80 5.60 -3.00 -5.41
C LEU A 80 6.63 -4.12 -5.65
N LYS A 81 6.84 -4.55 -6.90
CA LYS A 81 7.88 -5.52 -7.24
C LYS A 81 9.27 -5.00 -6.92
N LYS A 82 9.55 -3.73 -7.24
CA LYS A 82 10.83 -3.08 -6.89
C LYS A 82 11.02 -2.99 -5.38
N LEU A 83 9.99 -2.60 -4.63
CA LEU A 83 10.03 -2.52 -3.17
C LEU A 83 10.19 -3.91 -2.51
N LYS A 84 9.48 -4.93 -3.01
CA LYS A 84 9.60 -6.31 -2.51
C LYS A 84 10.98 -6.93 -2.81
N ALA A 85 11.64 -6.51 -3.87
CA ALA A 85 12.98 -6.97 -4.22
C ALA A 85 14.07 -6.40 -3.31
N GLN A 86 13.82 -5.27 -2.66
CA GLN A 86 14.75 -4.70 -1.70
C GLN A 86 14.68 -5.48 -0.37
N PRO A 87 15.84 -5.85 0.21
CA PRO A 87 15.85 -6.53 1.51
C PRO A 87 15.26 -5.60 2.57
N LYS A 88 14.27 -6.11 3.32
CA LYS A 88 13.55 -5.36 4.35
C LYS A 88 14.44 -4.90 5.52
N SER A 89 15.59 -5.54 5.70
CA SER A 89 16.50 -5.28 6.81
C SER A 89 17.93 -5.13 6.30
N THR A 90 18.66 -4.22 6.93
CA THR A 90 20.13 -4.22 6.82
C THR A 90 20.72 -5.41 7.58
N PRO A 91 21.93 -5.87 7.24
CA PRO A 91 22.59 -6.99 7.94
C PRO A 91 22.65 -6.80 9.45
N LYS A 92 22.94 -5.58 9.91
CA LYS A 92 22.97 -5.23 11.34
C LYS A 92 21.62 -5.41 12.04
N GLN A 93 20.53 -4.96 11.42
CA GLN A 93 19.18 -5.13 11.95
C GLN A 93 18.77 -6.60 12.02
N PHE A 94 19.23 -7.42 11.07
CA PHE A 94 19.01 -8.86 11.10
C PHE A 94 19.76 -9.54 12.25
N GLU A 95 21.04 -9.19 12.47
CA GLU A 95 21.84 -9.72 13.57
C GLU A 95 21.26 -9.35 14.95
N ASP A 96 20.83 -8.10 15.12
CA ASP A 96 20.22 -7.64 16.37
C ASP A 96 18.87 -8.34 16.62
N PHE A 97 18.06 -8.57 15.58
CA PHE A 97 16.85 -9.38 15.67
C PHE A 97 17.17 -10.83 16.07
N MET A 98 18.18 -11.46 15.45
CA MET A 98 18.57 -12.83 15.78
C MET A 98 19.09 -12.97 17.21
N LYS A 99 19.79 -11.96 17.74
CA LYS A 99 20.17 -11.91 19.16
C LYS A 99 18.96 -11.87 20.08
N GLN A 100 17.95 -11.05 19.76
CA GLN A 100 16.70 -11.00 20.53
C GLN A 100 15.92 -12.33 20.49
N VAL A 101 15.83 -12.97 19.31
CA VAL A 101 15.17 -14.27 19.17
C VAL A 101 15.89 -15.35 19.99
N ARG A 102 17.23 -15.40 19.95
CA ARG A 102 18.02 -16.35 20.76
C ARG A 102 17.82 -16.12 22.26
N LYS A 103 17.79 -14.85 22.69
CA LYS A 103 17.52 -14.47 24.10
C LYS A 103 16.10 -14.86 24.55
N ALA A 104 15.12 -14.75 23.65
CA ALA A 104 13.75 -15.17 23.92
C ALA A 104 13.60 -16.70 23.98
N GLN A 105 14.34 -17.43 23.14
CA GLN A 105 14.36 -18.90 23.13
C GLN A 105 15.09 -19.51 24.34
N SER A 106 16.05 -18.79 24.95
CA SER A 106 16.77 -19.24 26.15
C SER A 106 16.00 -19.12 27.47
N GLY A 107 14.72 -18.74 27.44
CA GLY A 107 13.79 -19.00 28.55
C GLY A 107 13.80 -18.01 29.73
N ASP A 108 14.53 -16.90 29.67
CA ASP A 108 14.44 -15.87 30.70
C ASP A 108 13.17 -15.03 30.51
N LYS A 109 12.14 -15.31 31.33
CA LYS A 109 10.93 -14.50 31.43
C LYS A 109 11.31 -13.07 31.82
N ILE A 110 11.28 -12.15 30.88
CA ILE A 110 11.44 -10.72 31.16
C ILE A 110 10.22 -10.30 32.00
N SER A 111 10.45 -10.01 33.28
CA SER A 111 9.43 -9.38 34.11
C SER A 111 9.17 -7.97 33.57
N ILE A 112 7.88 -7.61 33.46
CA ILE A 112 7.37 -6.33 32.94
C ILE A 112 8.05 -5.12 33.62
N VAL A 113 8.61 -5.32 34.81
CA VAL A 113 9.33 -4.35 35.64
C VAL A 113 10.59 -3.78 34.97
N ASN A 114 11.28 -4.53 34.10
CA ASN A 114 12.53 -4.06 33.49
C ASN A 114 12.31 -3.15 32.27
N PHE A 115 11.19 -3.30 31.55
CA PHE A 115 10.86 -2.48 30.38
C PHE A 115 10.55 -1.01 30.75
N ALA A 116 9.94 -0.78 31.93
CA ALA A 116 9.62 0.56 32.41
C ALA A 116 10.86 1.34 32.90
N LYS A 117 11.97 0.67 33.22
CA LYS A 117 13.21 1.34 33.69
C LYS A 117 14.11 1.82 32.54
N GLU A 118 14.01 1.22 31.37
CA GLU A 118 14.81 1.59 30.19
C GLU A 118 14.20 2.75 29.39
N THR A 119 12.90 3.02 29.55
CA THR A 119 12.17 4.08 28.81
C THR A 119 12.13 5.44 29.53
N LEU A 120 12.64 5.52 30.76
CA LEU A 120 12.65 6.74 31.60
C LEU A 120 14.07 7.32 31.83
N LYS A 121 15.02 7.04 30.94
CA LYS A 121 16.35 7.70 30.91
C LYS A 121 16.54 8.51 29.64
#